data_AF-A0A2R7R4G1-F1
#
_entry.id   AF-A0A2R7R4G1-F1
#
_cell.length_a   1.000
_cell.length_b   1.000
_cell.length_c   1.000
_cell.angle_alpha   90.00
_cell.angle_beta   90.00
_cell.angle_gamma   90.00
#
_symmetry.space_group_name_H-M   'P 1'
#
loop_
_entity.id
_entity.type
_entity.pdbx_description
1 polymer ?
#
loop_
_entity_poly.entity_id
_entity_poly.type
_entity_poly.pdbx_seq_one_letter_code
_entity_poly.pdbx_strand_id
1 'polypeptide(L)'
;MSPVEEISLGPAAQWWQSAVIYQVYPRSFADGYGDGVGDLAGLAARLPYIASLGVDGIWMTPFQPSPQLDQGYDVSDYCGVDPLFGTMADFDALLELAHSLGLRILLDVVPNHCSSAHPLFQAALAAGPGSPERDMFHFVPGRAVASDGGAAAGDAADGVPAEGGVPPNNWQSVFGGRAWSRANPGSAKDTDWYLHLFSPGQPDWNWRNPAVGDYFDGVLRFWFDKGVDGLRIDVAHALFKAEGLPDSPST
;
A
#
# COMPACT_ATOMS: atom_id res chain seq x y z
N MET A 1 34.46 -49.90 -20.47
CA MET A 1 33.99 -48.93 -19.47
C MET A 1 33.48 -47.72 -20.24
N SER A 2 32.19 -47.45 -20.17
CA SER A 2 31.62 -46.23 -20.77
C SER A 2 32.04 -45.01 -19.94
N PRO A 3 32.30 -43.84 -20.55
CA PRO A 3 32.60 -42.64 -19.79
C PRO A 3 31.36 -42.22 -18.99
N VAL A 4 31.54 -41.87 -17.73
CA VAL A 4 30.51 -41.23 -16.92
C VAL A 4 30.41 -39.80 -17.43
N GLU A 5 29.24 -39.42 -17.97
CA GLU A 5 28.96 -38.04 -18.35
C GLU A 5 28.93 -37.18 -17.09
N GLU A 6 29.86 -36.23 -17.01
CA GLU A 6 29.92 -35.26 -15.93
C GLU A 6 28.77 -34.27 -16.13
N ILE A 7 27.71 -34.43 -15.34
CA ILE A 7 26.59 -33.48 -15.34
C ILE A 7 27.11 -32.17 -14.74
N SER A 8 27.39 -31.20 -15.61
CA SER A 8 27.61 -29.83 -15.20
C SER A 8 26.29 -29.27 -14.66
N LEU A 9 26.16 -29.24 -13.33
CA LEU A 9 25.09 -28.51 -12.68
C LEU A 9 25.31 -27.03 -13.01
N GLY A 10 24.34 -26.42 -13.71
CA GLY A 10 24.29 -24.97 -13.87
C GLY A 10 24.31 -24.27 -12.50
N PRO A 11 24.52 -22.94 -12.45
CA PRO A 11 24.50 -22.21 -11.20
C PRO A 11 23.24 -22.56 -10.40
N ALA A 12 23.40 -22.80 -9.11
CA ALA A 12 22.28 -23.17 -8.24
C ALA A 12 21.13 -22.18 -8.42
N ALA A 13 19.93 -22.71 -8.67
CA ALA A 13 18.73 -21.89 -8.80
C ALA A 13 18.58 -21.01 -7.55
N GLN A 14 18.20 -19.75 -7.76
CA GLN A 14 17.94 -18.85 -6.64
C GLN A 14 16.73 -19.39 -5.85
N TRP A 15 16.77 -19.29 -4.52
CA TRP A 15 15.75 -19.91 -3.64
C TRP A 15 14.32 -19.56 -4.05
N TRP A 16 14.07 -18.31 -4.43
CA TRP A 16 12.75 -17.77 -4.80
C TRP A 16 12.17 -18.38 -6.09
N GLN A 17 12.98 -19.05 -6.91
CA GLN A 17 12.52 -19.65 -8.17
C GLN A 17 11.71 -20.94 -7.95
N SER A 18 11.90 -21.60 -6.81
CA SER A 18 11.21 -22.84 -6.45
C SER A 18 10.53 -22.79 -5.07
N ALA A 19 10.57 -21.63 -4.41
CA ALA A 19 10.06 -21.47 -3.05
C ALA A 19 8.54 -21.69 -2.97
N VAL A 20 8.11 -22.41 -1.95
CA VAL A 20 6.71 -22.47 -1.52
C VAL A 20 6.52 -21.41 -0.44
N ILE A 21 5.73 -20.38 -0.74
CA ILE A 21 5.44 -19.28 0.17
C ILE A 21 4.06 -19.45 0.79
N TYR A 22 3.99 -19.39 2.12
CA TYR A 22 2.74 -19.41 2.86
C TYR A 22 2.28 -17.99 3.17
N GLN A 23 1.12 -17.58 2.64
CA GLN A 23 0.57 -16.27 2.97
C GLN A 23 -0.08 -16.30 4.37
N VAL A 24 0.30 -15.34 5.20
CA VAL A 24 -0.26 -15.11 6.53
C VAL A 24 -1.00 -13.78 6.53
N TYR A 25 -2.26 -13.80 6.98
CA TYR A 25 -3.03 -12.62 7.31
C TYR A 25 -3.02 -12.44 8.84
N PRO A 26 -2.16 -11.56 9.41
CA PRO A 26 -1.84 -11.54 10.84
C PRO A 26 -3.07 -11.47 11.73
N ARG A 27 -4.00 -10.56 11.39
CA ARG A 27 -5.23 -10.26 12.14
C ARG A 27 -6.12 -11.47 12.41
N SER A 28 -6.08 -12.51 11.57
CA SER A 28 -6.95 -13.70 11.73
C SER A 28 -6.19 -15.00 11.84
N PHE A 29 -4.86 -14.96 12.00
CA PHE A 29 -4.07 -16.18 12.01
C PHE A 29 -3.99 -16.82 13.40
N ALA A 30 -3.48 -16.08 14.39
CA ALA A 30 -3.38 -16.57 15.76
C ALA A 30 -3.29 -15.39 16.74
N ASP A 31 -4.16 -15.41 17.74
CA ASP A 31 -4.23 -14.43 18.84
C ASP A 31 -3.32 -14.90 19.99
N GLY A 32 -2.26 -14.13 20.25
CA GLY A 32 -1.27 -14.37 21.29
C GLY A 32 -1.54 -13.59 22.58
N TYR A 33 -2.22 -12.44 22.49
CA TYR A 33 -2.55 -11.59 23.63
C TYR A 33 -3.90 -11.92 24.29
N GLY A 34 -4.75 -12.70 23.62
CA GLY A 34 -6.05 -13.14 24.09
C GLY A 34 -7.14 -12.06 23.98
N ASP A 35 -7.00 -11.11 23.07
CA ASP A 35 -7.94 -9.99 22.88
C ASP A 35 -8.93 -10.19 21.72
N GLY A 36 -8.85 -11.32 21.02
CA GLY A 36 -9.69 -11.69 19.88
C GLY A 36 -9.13 -11.27 18.53
N VAL A 37 -7.93 -10.69 18.47
CA VAL A 37 -7.25 -10.29 17.23
C VAL A 37 -5.93 -11.04 17.10
N GLY A 38 -5.63 -11.53 15.90
CA GLY A 38 -4.33 -12.17 15.65
C GLY A 38 -3.19 -11.15 15.64
N ASP A 39 -2.05 -11.52 16.22
CA ASP A 39 -0.91 -10.64 16.50
C ASP A 39 0.44 -11.32 16.20
N LEU A 40 1.54 -10.57 16.29
CA LEU A 40 2.88 -11.07 15.98
C LEU A 40 3.35 -12.15 16.97
N ALA A 41 2.94 -12.08 18.24
CA ALA A 41 3.29 -13.09 19.23
C ALA A 41 2.54 -14.41 18.97
N GLY A 42 1.27 -14.34 18.59
CA GLY A 42 0.46 -15.46 18.17
C GLY A 42 1.01 -16.11 16.90
N LEU A 43 1.42 -15.32 15.91
CA LEU A 43 2.12 -15.84 14.72
C LEU A 43 3.44 -16.53 15.09
N ALA A 44 4.27 -15.91 15.93
CA ALA A 44 5.53 -16.49 16.39
C ALA A 44 5.32 -17.86 17.05
N ALA A 45 4.30 -17.99 17.90
CA ALA A 45 3.93 -19.27 18.53
C ALA A 45 3.52 -20.37 17.54
N ARG A 46 3.14 -20.00 16.32
CA ARG A 46 2.70 -20.92 15.24
C ARG A 46 3.74 -21.13 14.14
N LEU A 47 4.87 -20.40 14.14
CA LEU A 47 5.94 -20.62 13.15
C LEU A 47 6.47 -22.06 13.11
N PRO A 48 6.64 -22.80 14.23
CA PRO A 48 7.06 -24.21 14.15
C PRO A 48 6.09 -25.09 13.37
N TYR A 49 4.78 -24.82 13.48
CA TYR A 49 3.77 -25.50 12.67
C TYR A 49 3.92 -25.15 11.19
N ILE A 50 4.05 -23.86 10.85
CA ILE A 50 4.26 -23.42 9.46
C ILE A 50 5.52 -24.10 8.87
N ALA A 51 6.63 -24.10 9.59
CA ALA A 51 7.87 -24.75 9.17
C ALA A 51 7.67 -26.25 8.91
N SER A 52 6.89 -26.94 9.75
CA SER A 52 6.58 -28.36 9.57
C SER A 52 5.76 -28.69 8.32
N LEU A 53 5.13 -27.69 7.69
CA LEU A 53 4.45 -27.87 6.40
C LEU A 53 5.45 -28.00 5.24
N GLY A 54 6.73 -27.70 5.46
CA GLY A 54 7.79 -27.76 4.45
C GLY A 54 7.79 -26.56 3.50
N VAL A 55 7.25 -25.41 3.93
CA VAL A 55 7.31 -24.15 3.18
C VAL A 55 8.67 -23.46 3.38
N ASP A 56 9.09 -22.67 2.41
CA ASP A 56 10.38 -21.98 2.43
C ASP A 56 10.31 -20.60 3.09
N GLY A 57 9.11 -20.05 3.25
CA GLY A 57 8.91 -18.76 3.89
C GLY A 57 7.45 -18.37 4.03
N ILE A 58 7.23 -17.28 4.75
CA ILE A 58 5.94 -16.63 4.90
C ILE A 58 5.90 -15.30 4.16
N TRP A 59 4.76 -14.97 3.58
CA TRP A 59 4.43 -13.61 3.18
C TRP A 59 3.37 -13.08 4.14
N MET A 60 3.67 -11.99 4.83
CA MET A 60 2.74 -11.32 5.72
C MET A 60 2.03 -10.20 4.97
N THR A 61 0.70 -10.20 4.98
CA THR A 61 -0.07 -9.00 4.61
C THR A 61 0.25 -7.85 5.58
N PRO A 62 -0.14 -6.59 5.29
CA PRO A 62 0.26 -5.45 6.10
C PRO A 62 -0.01 -5.60 7.60
N PHE A 63 0.98 -5.23 8.40
CA PHE A 63 0.91 -5.09 9.87
C PHE A 63 1.43 -3.72 10.35
N GLN A 64 1.79 -2.86 9.41
CA GLN A 64 2.23 -1.50 9.66
C GLN A 64 1.05 -0.66 10.22
N PRO A 65 1.34 0.41 10.98
CA PRO A 65 0.32 1.32 11.50
C PRO A 65 -0.68 1.75 10.42
N SER A 66 -1.95 1.56 10.72
CA SER A 66 -3.05 1.84 9.81
C SER A 66 -4.35 2.12 10.59
N PRO A 67 -5.18 3.07 10.14
CA PRO A 67 -6.55 3.22 10.66
C PRO A 67 -7.47 2.02 10.39
N GLN A 68 -7.01 1.02 9.63
CA GLN A 68 -7.71 -0.22 9.31
C GLN A 68 -8.95 -0.02 8.42
N LEU A 69 -9.02 1.05 7.63
CA LEU A 69 -10.13 1.28 6.68
C LEU A 69 -10.16 0.22 5.58
N ASP A 70 -8.98 -0.24 5.18
CA ASP A 70 -8.78 -1.35 4.25
C ASP A 70 -7.89 -2.42 4.89
N GLN A 71 -8.15 -2.70 6.17
CA GLN A 71 -7.53 -3.80 6.93
C GLN A 71 -5.99 -3.84 6.86
N GLY A 72 -5.35 -2.67 6.88
CA GLY A 72 -3.90 -2.52 6.88
C GLY A 72 -3.32 -1.98 5.57
N TYR A 73 -4.07 -1.99 4.46
CA TYR A 73 -3.59 -1.44 3.19
C TYR A 73 -3.62 0.10 3.14
N ASP A 74 -4.33 0.76 4.07
CA ASP A 74 -4.24 2.19 4.34
C ASP A 74 -3.14 2.52 5.37
N VAL A 75 -1.86 2.46 4.95
CA VAL A 75 -0.68 2.60 5.83
C VAL A 75 -0.40 4.06 6.22
N SER A 76 -0.31 4.35 7.51
CA SER A 76 0.02 5.69 8.06
C SER A 76 1.48 5.85 8.49
N ASP A 77 2.20 4.75 8.72
CA ASP A 77 3.65 4.72 8.92
C ASP A 77 4.23 3.42 8.36
N TYR A 78 5.05 3.49 7.31
CA TYR A 78 5.57 2.31 6.62
C TYR A 78 6.70 1.58 7.37
N CYS A 79 7.30 2.19 8.39
CA CYS A 79 8.43 1.62 9.14
C CYS A 79 8.06 1.23 10.58
N GLY A 80 6.77 1.34 10.94
CA GLY A 80 6.26 0.96 12.25
C GLY A 80 5.68 -0.46 12.29
N VAL A 81 5.28 -0.87 13.48
CA VAL A 81 4.36 -2.00 13.73
C VAL A 81 3.09 -1.42 14.34
N ASP A 82 1.93 -1.78 13.80
CA ASP A 82 0.65 -1.34 14.35
C ASP A 82 0.51 -1.89 15.79
N PRO A 83 0.19 -1.05 16.80
CA PRO A 83 -0.01 -1.51 18.17
C PRO A 83 -1.08 -2.61 18.31
N LEU A 84 -1.99 -2.75 17.34
CA LEU A 84 -2.94 -3.86 17.25
C LEU A 84 -2.24 -5.23 17.12
N PHE A 85 -1.06 -5.27 16.49
CA PHE A 85 -0.31 -6.50 16.22
C PHE A 85 0.91 -6.70 17.12
N GLY A 86 1.32 -5.67 17.87
CA GLY A 86 2.42 -5.74 18.82
C GLY A 86 3.40 -4.57 18.66
N THR A 87 4.69 -4.87 18.85
CA THR A 87 5.77 -3.87 18.81
C THR A 87 6.86 -4.24 17.80
N MET A 88 7.77 -3.30 17.54
CA MET A 88 8.96 -3.59 16.73
C MET A 88 9.83 -4.70 17.33
N ALA A 89 9.86 -4.83 18.66
CA ALA A 89 10.58 -5.90 19.34
C ALA A 89 9.91 -7.27 19.12
N ASP A 90 8.58 -7.32 19.05
CA ASP A 90 7.86 -8.54 18.72
C ASP A 90 8.13 -8.96 17.27
N PHE A 91 8.24 -8.00 16.34
CA PHE A 91 8.67 -8.28 14.97
C PHE A 91 10.11 -8.81 14.92
N ASP A 92 11.04 -8.21 15.66
CA ASP A 92 12.42 -8.69 15.76
C ASP A 92 12.48 -10.16 16.24
N ALA A 93 11.74 -10.48 17.29
CA ALA A 93 11.66 -11.85 17.81
C ALA A 93 11.03 -12.83 16.81
N LEU A 94 9.99 -12.39 16.09
CA LEU A 94 9.37 -13.17 15.01
C LEU A 94 10.36 -13.47 13.88
N LEU A 95 11.10 -12.46 13.44
CA LEU A 95 12.09 -12.58 12.36
C LEU A 95 13.22 -13.52 12.75
N GLU A 96 13.80 -13.36 13.94
CA GLU A 96 14.84 -14.25 14.46
C GLU A 96 14.35 -15.70 14.54
N LEU A 97 13.13 -15.92 15.06
CA LEU A 97 12.54 -17.24 15.16
C LEU A 97 12.32 -17.86 13.77
N ALA A 98 11.76 -17.11 12.81
CA ALA A 98 11.56 -17.58 11.45
C ALA A 98 12.87 -18.03 10.80
N HIS A 99 13.91 -17.20 10.90
CA HIS A 99 15.23 -17.53 10.37
C HIS A 99 15.85 -18.75 11.07
N SER A 100 15.66 -18.90 12.39
CA SER A 100 16.13 -20.10 13.13
C SER A 100 15.45 -21.40 12.68
N LEU A 101 14.23 -21.29 12.13
CA LEU A 101 13.47 -22.39 11.55
C LEU A 101 13.73 -22.57 10.04
N GLY A 102 14.64 -21.78 9.46
CA GLY A 102 14.95 -21.81 8.02
C GLY A 102 13.89 -21.15 7.13
N LEU A 103 12.92 -20.43 7.71
CA LEU A 103 11.88 -19.71 6.98
C LEU A 103 12.37 -18.32 6.56
N ARG A 104 12.00 -17.89 5.35
CA ARG A 104 12.11 -16.51 4.88
C ARG A 104 10.89 -15.69 5.30
N ILE A 105 11.06 -14.39 5.51
CA ILE A 105 9.94 -13.45 5.71
C ILE A 105 9.87 -12.48 4.53
N LEU A 106 8.71 -12.44 3.86
CA LEU A 106 8.35 -11.43 2.88
C LEU A 106 7.31 -10.49 3.48
N LEU A 107 7.51 -9.19 3.27
CA LEU A 107 6.55 -8.16 3.69
C LEU A 107 5.69 -7.69 2.52
N ASP A 108 4.44 -7.34 2.81
CA ASP A 108 3.65 -6.53 1.88
C ASP A 108 4.09 -5.06 1.93
N VAL A 109 4.23 -4.45 0.77
CA VAL A 109 4.44 -3.01 0.62
C VAL A 109 3.35 -2.49 -0.31
N VAL A 110 2.71 -1.40 0.11
CA VAL A 110 1.62 -0.74 -0.61
C VAL A 110 2.08 0.64 -1.11
N PRO A 111 2.82 0.71 -2.23
CA PRO A 111 3.42 1.97 -2.67
C PRO A 111 2.51 2.87 -3.49
N ASN A 112 1.33 2.39 -3.92
CA ASN A 112 0.42 3.19 -4.74
C ASN A 112 -0.22 4.35 -3.97
N HIS A 113 -0.63 4.10 -2.73
CA HIS A 113 -1.33 5.04 -1.87
C HIS A 113 -0.85 4.87 -0.43
N CYS A 114 -1.08 5.86 0.42
CA CYS A 114 -0.95 5.76 1.88
C CYS A 114 -2.29 6.02 2.54
N SER A 115 -2.36 5.94 3.87
CA SER A 115 -3.51 6.43 4.64
C SER A 115 -3.68 7.94 4.48
N SER A 116 -4.91 8.43 4.49
CA SER A 116 -5.19 9.85 4.65
C SER A 116 -4.71 10.39 6.00
N ALA A 117 -4.50 9.52 7.00
CA ALA A 117 -3.87 9.89 8.27
C ALA A 117 -2.33 9.97 8.20
N HIS A 118 -1.72 9.62 7.07
CA HIS A 118 -0.26 9.64 6.91
C HIS A 118 0.30 11.07 7.10
N PRO A 119 1.39 11.28 7.86
CA PRO A 119 1.91 12.61 8.15
C PRO A 119 2.21 13.47 6.92
N LEU A 120 2.76 12.86 5.85
CA LEU A 120 3.04 13.58 4.60
C LEU A 120 1.75 14.02 3.88
N PHE A 121 0.67 13.25 3.94
CA PHE A 121 -0.60 13.66 3.34
C PHE A 121 -1.27 14.76 4.17
N GLN A 122 -1.21 14.67 5.50
CA GLN A 122 -1.68 15.73 6.39
C GLN A 122 -0.90 17.05 6.18
N ALA A 123 0.41 16.96 5.97
CA ALA A 123 1.23 18.12 5.61
C ALA A 123 0.81 18.71 4.25
N ALA A 124 0.56 17.86 3.24
CA ALA A 124 0.06 18.29 1.94
C ALA A 124 -1.28 19.02 2.01
N LEU A 125 -2.23 18.50 2.82
CA LEU A 125 -3.51 19.15 3.09
C LEU A 125 -3.33 20.52 3.76
N ALA A 126 -2.42 20.63 4.72
CA ALA A 126 -2.17 21.87 5.45
C ALA A 126 -1.44 22.94 4.61
N ALA A 127 -0.51 22.52 3.74
CA ALA A 127 0.32 23.43 2.94
C ALA A 127 -0.45 24.09 1.79
N GLY A 128 -1.44 23.40 1.21
CA GLY A 128 -2.31 23.94 0.17
C GLY A 128 -1.65 24.06 -1.22
N PRO A 129 -2.36 24.59 -2.23
CA PRO A 129 -1.98 24.51 -3.64
C PRO A 129 -0.59 25.11 -3.96
N GLY A 130 0.18 24.42 -4.80
CA GLY A 130 1.51 24.85 -5.28
C GLY A 130 2.67 24.60 -4.30
N SER A 131 2.42 23.88 -3.20
CA SER A 131 3.45 23.50 -2.23
C SER A 131 4.18 22.20 -2.62
N PRO A 132 5.46 22.03 -2.25
CA PRO A 132 6.17 20.77 -2.47
C PRO A 132 5.50 19.55 -1.81
N GLU A 133 4.81 19.74 -0.69
CA GLU A 133 4.06 18.70 0.00
C GLU A 133 2.87 18.21 -0.84
N ARG A 134 2.15 19.12 -1.52
CA ARG A 134 1.09 18.75 -2.48
C ARG A 134 1.65 17.93 -3.64
N ASP A 135 2.84 18.27 -4.13
CA ASP A 135 3.43 17.61 -5.30
C ASP A 135 3.75 16.12 -5.06
N MET A 136 3.83 15.66 -3.80
CA MET A 136 4.02 14.24 -3.47
C MET A 136 2.77 13.39 -3.74
N PHE A 137 1.61 14.01 -3.98
CA PHE A 137 0.34 13.34 -4.26
C PHE A 137 -0.31 13.96 -5.50
N HIS A 138 -1.38 13.34 -5.98
CA HIS A 138 -2.14 13.88 -7.11
C HIS A 138 -3.21 14.86 -6.64
N PHE A 139 -2.84 16.14 -6.48
CA PHE A 139 -3.78 17.23 -6.28
C PHE A 139 -4.02 18.00 -7.59
N VAL A 140 -5.29 18.18 -7.96
CA VAL A 140 -5.67 18.76 -9.25
C VAL A 140 -6.92 19.63 -9.11
N PRO A 141 -6.98 20.83 -9.73
CA PRO A 141 -8.19 21.62 -9.79
C PRO A 141 -9.35 20.86 -10.43
N GLY A 142 -10.57 21.07 -9.92
CA GLY A 142 -11.78 20.54 -10.53
C GLY A 142 -12.08 21.16 -11.90
N ARG A 143 -12.94 20.51 -12.70
CA ARG A 143 -13.45 21.09 -13.95
C ARG A 143 -14.39 22.26 -13.66
N ALA A 144 -14.39 23.24 -14.57
CA ALA A 144 -15.35 24.34 -14.50
C ALA A 144 -16.79 23.82 -14.67
N VAL A 145 -17.72 24.32 -13.86
CA VAL A 145 -19.15 24.08 -14.04
C VAL A 145 -19.63 24.90 -15.24
N ALA A 146 -20.34 24.29 -16.20
CA ALA A 146 -20.89 25.02 -17.34
C ALA A 146 -21.89 26.10 -16.87
N SER A 147 -21.82 27.28 -17.47
CA SER A 147 -22.57 28.48 -17.05
C SER A 147 -24.09 28.39 -17.26
N ASP A 148 -24.58 27.36 -17.96
CA ASP A 148 -25.99 27.12 -18.24
C ASP A 148 -26.67 26.16 -17.25
N GLY A 149 -25.96 25.72 -16.21
CA GLY A 149 -26.49 24.77 -15.23
C GLY A 149 -26.68 23.35 -15.78
N GLY A 150 -26.14 23.08 -16.98
CA GLY A 150 -26.02 21.73 -17.49
C GLY A 150 -25.04 20.93 -16.63
N ALA A 151 -25.47 19.76 -16.19
CA ALA A 151 -24.59 18.74 -15.62
C ALA A 151 -23.31 18.66 -16.45
N ALA A 152 -22.14 18.91 -15.85
CA ALA A 152 -20.90 18.70 -16.57
C ALA A 152 -20.89 17.24 -17.02
N ALA A 153 -20.68 16.98 -18.30
CA ALA A 153 -20.72 15.61 -18.83
C ALA A 153 -19.84 14.69 -17.97
N GLY A 154 -20.47 13.73 -17.28
CA GLY A 154 -19.83 12.83 -16.32
C GLY A 154 -20.22 13.04 -14.85
N ASP A 155 -21.26 13.83 -14.55
CA ASP A 155 -21.82 13.98 -13.20
C ASP A 155 -22.11 12.62 -12.57
N ALA A 156 -21.22 12.24 -11.65
CA ALA A 156 -21.36 11.18 -10.67
C ALA A 156 -21.55 9.77 -11.26
N ALA A 157 -20.48 8.98 -11.30
CA ALA A 157 -20.56 7.52 -11.44
C ALA A 157 -21.53 6.87 -10.42
N ASP A 158 -21.82 7.60 -9.33
CA ASP A 158 -22.67 7.25 -8.21
C ASP A 158 -24.00 8.04 -8.13
N GLY A 159 -24.29 8.95 -9.07
CA GLY A 159 -25.51 9.79 -9.04
C GLY A 159 -25.57 10.81 -7.89
N VAL A 160 -24.51 10.94 -7.09
CA VAL A 160 -24.40 11.89 -5.97
C VAL A 160 -23.74 13.18 -6.47
N PRO A 161 -24.40 14.36 -6.42
CA PRO A 161 -23.76 15.62 -6.74
C PRO A 161 -22.48 15.76 -5.94
N ALA A 162 -21.41 16.08 -6.66
CA ALA A 162 -20.12 16.27 -6.06
C ALA A 162 -20.14 17.48 -5.12
N GLU A 163 -20.10 17.24 -3.81
CA GLU A 163 -19.97 18.32 -2.83
C GLU A 163 -18.73 19.15 -3.19
N GLY A 164 -18.93 20.41 -3.55
CA GLY A 164 -17.86 21.36 -3.84
C GLY A 164 -17.46 21.55 -5.32
N GLY A 165 -17.99 20.82 -6.30
CA GLY A 165 -17.73 21.09 -7.73
C GLY A 165 -17.50 19.82 -8.57
N VAL A 166 -17.00 19.96 -9.81
CA VAL A 166 -16.81 18.81 -10.72
C VAL A 166 -15.38 18.25 -10.59
N PRO A 167 -15.18 16.91 -10.48
CA PRO A 167 -13.85 16.34 -10.38
C PRO A 167 -13.03 16.53 -11.68
N PRO A 168 -11.69 16.38 -11.62
CA PRO A 168 -10.78 16.61 -12.74
C PRO A 168 -11.08 15.75 -13.98
N ASN A 169 -11.50 14.50 -13.78
CA ASN A 169 -11.88 13.56 -14.84
C ASN A 169 -12.97 12.59 -14.35
N ASN A 170 -13.37 11.66 -15.22
CA ASN A 170 -14.40 10.65 -14.96
C ASN A 170 -13.89 9.35 -14.30
N TRP A 171 -12.67 9.32 -13.74
CA TRP A 171 -12.11 8.10 -13.15
C TRP A 171 -12.93 7.61 -11.96
N GLN A 172 -13.09 6.30 -11.90
CA GLN A 172 -13.83 5.60 -10.86
C GLN A 172 -12.89 4.93 -9.88
N SER A 173 -13.28 4.92 -8.61
CA SER A 173 -12.60 4.12 -7.60
C SER A 173 -12.86 2.64 -7.87
N VAL A 174 -11.85 1.82 -7.62
CA VAL A 174 -11.96 0.35 -7.64
C VAL A 174 -12.98 -0.15 -6.63
N PHE A 175 -13.20 0.59 -5.53
CA PHE A 175 -14.21 0.29 -4.51
C PHE A 175 -15.60 0.88 -4.81
N GLY A 176 -15.76 1.50 -5.99
CA GLY A 176 -17.00 2.11 -6.43
C GLY A 176 -17.09 3.60 -6.13
N GLY A 177 -17.90 4.30 -6.92
CA GLY A 177 -17.96 5.76 -6.93
C GLY A 177 -16.77 6.38 -7.66
N ARG A 178 -16.57 7.68 -7.46
CA ARG A 178 -15.47 8.44 -8.07
C ARG A 178 -14.11 8.17 -7.43
N ALA A 179 -13.04 8.35 -8.18
CA ALA A 179 -11.66 8.30 -7.67
C ALA A 179 -11.16 9.63 -7.09
N TRP A 180 -12.03 10.60 -6.82
CA TRP A 180 -11.64 11.97 -6.47
C TRP A 180 -12.42 12.50 -5.28
N SER A 181 -11.71 13.10 -4.32
CA SER A 181 -12.29 13.78 -3.18
C SER A 181 -11.78 15.21 -3.06
N ARG A 182 -12.60 16.13 -2.57
CA ARG A 182 -12.19 17.52 -2.33
C ARG A 182 -11.13 17.56 -1.23
N ALA A 183 -10.02 18.22 -1.50
CA ALA A 183 -8.93 18.39 -0.53
C ALA A 183 -9.38 19.25 0.66
N ASN A 184 -10.15 20.30 0.39
CA ASN A 184 -10.74 21.15 1.41
C ASN A 184 -12.19 21.53 1.03
N PRO A 185 -13.19 20.69 1.37
CA PRO A 185 -14.58 20.88 0.96
C PRO A 185 -15.19 22.22 1.38
N GLY A 186 -14.70 22.82 2.49
CA GLY A 186 -15.18 24.11 3.00
C GLY A 186 -14.46 25.34 2.47
N SER A 187 -13.41 25.17 1.66
CA SER A 187 -12.59 26.29 1.18
C SER A 187 -13.06 26.81 -0.17
N ALA A 188 -13.25 28.12 -0.26
CA ALA A 188 -13.48 28.83 -1.52
C ALA A 188 -12.19 29.11 -2.30
N LYS A 189 -11.02 28.97 -1.65
CA LYS A 189 -9.71 29.27 -2.25
C LYS A 189 -8.93 28.01 -2.64
N ASP A 190 -9.09 26.95 -1.86
CA ASP A 190 -8.52 25.63 -2.15
C ASP A 190 -9.64 24.76 -2.70
N THR A 191 -9.70 24.71 -4.02
CA THR A 191 -10.72 23.97 -4.77
C THR A 191 -10.19 22.66 -5.33
N ASP A 192 -8.98 22.27 -4.94
CA ASP A 192 -8.32 21.10 -5.48
C ASP A 192 -8.99 19.81 -5.00
N TRP A 193 -8.88 18.80 -5.87
CA TRP A 193 -9.25 17.43 -5.60
C TRP A 193 -7.99 16.61 -5.40
N TYR A 194 -8.05 15.57 -4.58
CA TYR A 194 -7.03 14.53 -4.53
C TYR A 194 -7.53 13.23 -5.12
N LEU A 195 -6.63 12.54 -5.81
CA LEU A 195 -6.87 11.21 -6.35
C LEU A 195 -6.81 10.16 -5.24
N HIS A 196 -7.75 9.23 -5.28
CA HIS A 196 -7.74 7.98 -4.56
C HIS A 196 -8.33 6.89 -5.46
N LEU A 197 -7.50 5.95 -5.93
CA LEU A 197 -8.00 4.85 -6.76
C LEU A 197 -8.81 3.82 -5.97
N PHE A 198 -8.74 3.87 -4.64
CA PHE A 198 -9.46 3.00 -3.71
C PHE A 198 -10.37 3.85 -2.80
N SER A 199 -10.26 3.71 -1.49
CA SER A 199 -11.03 4.53 -0.54
C SER A 199 -10.59 6.00 -0.55
N PRO A 200 -11.46 6.98 -0.25
CA PRO A 200 -11.04 8.34 0.09
C PRO A 200 -10.00 8.41 1.21
N GLY A 201 -9.95 7.39 2.09
CA GLY A 201 -8.91 7.22 3.09
C GLY A 201 -7.55 6.76 2.55
N GLN A 202 -7.41 6.56 1.24
CA GLN A 202 -6.23 6.03 0.56
C GLN A 202 -5.76 6.96 -0.58
N PRO A 203 -5.26 8.18 -0.28
CA PRO A 203 -4.73 9.08 -1.29
C PRO A 203 -3.53 8.50 -2.03
N ASP A 204 -3.55 8.64 -3.35
CA ASP A 204 -2.50 8.11 -4.24
C ASP A 204 -1.25 8.99 -4.23
N TRP A 205 -0.10 8.35 -4.04
CA TRP A 205 1.22 8.97 -4.23
C TRP A 205 1.43 9.36 -5.70
N ASN A 206 2.15 10.46 -5.92
CA ASN A 206 2.61 10.88 -7.24
C ASN A 206 4.04 10.40 -7.50
N TRP A 207 4.18 9.20 -8.08
CA TRP A 207 5.48 8.60 -8.40
C TRP A 207 6.31 9.35 -9.45
N ARG A 208 5.77 10.39 -10.09
CA ARG A 208 6.56 11.29 -10.94
C ARG A 208 7.36 12.30 -10.11
N ASN A 209 7.00 12.52 -8.86
CA ASN A 209 7.79 13.33 -7.94
C ASN A 209 8.94 12.48 -7.39
N PRO A 210 10.21 12.87 -7.61
CA PRO A 210 11.37 12.09 -7.14
C PRO A 210 11.39 11.90 -5.61
N ALA A 211 10.80 12.82 -4.83
CA ALA A 211 10.74 12.70 -3.38
C ALA A 211 9.92 11.47 -2.91
N VAL A 212 8.97 11.00 -3.73
CA VAL A 212 8.23 9.75 -3.44
C VAL A 212 9.15 8.55 -3.62
N GLY A 213 9.95 8.53 -4.69
CA GLY A 213 10.95 7.47 -4.90
C GLY A 213 11.97 7.43 -3.76
N ASP A 214 12.52 8.59 -3.38
CA ASP A 214 13.48 8.69 -2.26
C ASP A 214 12.86 8.23 -0.92
N TYR A 215 11.59 8.55 -0.68
CA TYR A 215 10.86 8.11 0.51
C TYR A 215 10.76 6.58 0.56
N PHE A 216 10.29 5.95 -0.53
CA PHE A 216 10.15 4.49 -0.57
C PHE A 216 11.49 3.77 -0.57
N ASP A 217 12.55 4.34 -1.18
CA ASP A 217 13.92 3.82 -1.04
C ASP A 217 14.33 3.71 0.44
N GLY A 218 13.98 4.71 1.25
CA GLY A 218 14.19 4.70 2.70
C GLY A 218 13.39 3.60 3.41
N VAL A 219 12.11 3.44 3.07
CA VAL A 219 11.24 2.38 3.61
C VAL A 219 11.80 0.99 3.28
N LEU A 220 12.19 0.76 2.03
CA LEU A 220 12.72 -0.53 1.60
C LEU A 220 14.04 -0.84 2.31
N ARG A 221 14.96 0.13 2.39
CA ARG A 221 16.23 -0.04 3.13
C ARG A 221 15.99 -0.35 4.59
N PHE A 222 15.06 0.34 5.26
CA PHE A 222 14.75 0.08 6.66
C PHE A 222 14.42 -1.40 6.91
N TRP A 223 13.54 -1.99 6.10
CA TRP A 223 13.13 -3.39 6.26
C TRP A 223 14.21 -4.39 5.83
N PHE A 224 14.94 -4.11 4.74
CA PHE A 224 16.05 -4.96 4.31
C PHE A 224 17.23 -4.93 5.29
N ASP A 225 17.58 -3.76 5.84
CA ASP A 225 18.63 -3.62 6.86
C ASP A 225 18.28 -4.39 8.14
N LYS A 226 16.98 -4.56 8.42
CA LYS A 226 16.48 -5.37 9.54
C LYS A 226 16.57 -6.88 9.29
N GLY A 227 16.64 -7.31 8.03
CA GLY A 227 16.79 -8.72 7.65
C GLY A 227 15.57 -9.34 6.96
N VAL A 228 14.58 -8.55 6.52
CA VAL A 228 13.49 -9.05 5.67
C VAL A 228 14.06 -9.63 4.36
N ASP A 229 13.53 -10.76 3.91
CA ASP A 229 14.10 -11.54 2.80
C ASP A 229 13.50 -11.17 1.42
N GLY A 230 12.39 -10.44 1.40
CA GLY A 230 11.73 -10.04 0.17
C GLY A 230 10.45 -9.25 0.40
N LEU A 231 9.81 -8.87 -0.70
CA LEU A 231 8.62 -8.04 -0.67
C LEU A 231 7.58 -8.56 -1.66
N ARG A 232 6.32 -8.43 -1.30
CA ARG A 232 5.20 -8.44 -2.23
C ARG A 232 4.78 -6.98 -2.43
N ILE A 233 4.72 -6.54 -3.68
CA ILE A 233 4.35 -5.16 -4.01
C ILE A 233 2.89 -5.12 -4.44
N ASP A 234 2.06 -4.50 -3.60
CA ASP A 234 0.65 -4.29 -3.92
C ASP A 234 0.47 -3.21 -4.99
N VAL A 235 -0.48 -3.43 -5.91
CA VAL A 235 -0.92 -2.44 -6.90
C VAL A 235 0.24 -1.81 -7.70
N ALA A 236 1.29 -2.58 -7.98
CA ALA A 236 2.47 -2.11 -8.73
C ALA A 236 2.13 -1.53 -10.12
N HIS A 237 1.01 -1.97 -10.72
CA HIS A 237 0.54 -1.54 -12.02
C HIS A 237 0.00 -0.09 -12.06
N ALA A 238 -0.34 0.51 -10.92
CA ALA A 238 -0.98 1.83 -10.87
C ALA A 238 -0.09 2.94 -10.28
N LEU A 239 1.20 2.68 -10.03
CA LEU A 239 2.12 3.66 -9.45
C LEU A 239 2.18 4.95 -10.29
N PHE A 240 2.25 4.80 -11.61
CA PHE A 240 2.24 5.91 -12.54
C PHE A 240 0.86 6.10 -13.17
N LYS A 241 0.37 7.33 -13.09
CA LYS A 241 -0.87 7.76 -13.72
C LYS A 241 -0.58 8.33 -15.12
N ALA A 242 -1.56 8.21 -16.02
CA ALA A 242 -1.48 8.77 -17.37
C ALA A 242 -1.23 10.29 -17.31
N GLU A 243 -0.33 10.78 -18.14
CA GLU A 243 0.00 12.21 -18.20
C GLU A 243 -1.25 13.02 -18.59
N GLY A 244 -1.48 14.15 -17.90
CA GLY A 244 -2.66 14.97 -18.08
C GLY A 244 -3.95 14.40 -17.50
N LEU A 245 -3.92 13.18 -16.92
CA LEU A 245 -5.05 12.53 -16.25
C LEU A 245 -6.33 12.55 -17.10
N PRO A 246 -6.29 12.09 -18.37
CA PRO A 246 -7.42 12.18 -19.28
C PRO A 246 -8.62 11.37 -18.78
N ASP A 247 -9.82 11.72 -19.24
CA ASP A 247 -11.00 10.88 -19.04
C ASP A 247 -10.72 9.44 -19.54
N SER A 248 -11.18 8.46 -18.76
CA SER A 248 -11.25 7.07 -19.19
C SER A 248 -12.23 6.95 -20.36
N PRO A 249 -11.93 6.11 -21.38
CA PRO A 249 -12.89 5.78 -22.42
C PRO A 249 -14.22 5.32 -21.78
N SER A 250 -15.33 5.82 -22.29
CA SER A 250 -16.66 5.36 -21.88
C SER A 250 -16.81 3.87 -22.25
N THR A 251 -17.05 3.02 -21.26
CA THR A 251 -17.53 1.65 -21.45
C THR A 251 -19.01 1.63 -21.75
#